data_AF-A0A8H7ISS1-F1
#
_entry.id   AF-A0A8H7ISS1-F1
#
_cell.length_a   1.000
_cell.length_b   1.000
_cell.length_c   1.000
_cell.angle_alpha   90.00
_cell.angle_beta   90.00
_cell.angle_gamma   90.00
#
_symmetry.space_group_name_H-M   'P 1'
#
loop_
_entity.id
_entity.type
_entity.pdbx_description
1 polymer ?
#
loop_
_entity_poly.entity_id
_entity_poly.type
_entity_poly.pdbx_seq_one_letter_code
_entity_poly.pdbx_strand_id
1 'polypeptide(L)'
;MLSRKKLFFFADRIAWECNTIESSDVINDGISPAHVSRNPPIDYVTDTTCKVYRTKDSEHRSWTFTVQWYMMRKLTKPHDKLRAIGGLADYQQKALEDQYLAGLWRMFIPAGLLWRRVVRLQQGDGDSGLQDRPIGYRAPSWSWAAIEGEIKYTDLAEEGGSVECAVLGHPRSIESIMKLDIVDAAVTLASPNKPFGGVTGGFIKAMGMMKTIQGNFKPTSHTDFGDMFRLDLSTSPKRSFVDFWPDSITDLPQYGQKLCLLGVDGEGEAEKTGGSMRSKYSFYVRGVALESLPDGNFQRMGFFEYRHSNFDQLIDGFQRREVKIV
;
A
#
# COMPACT_ATOMS: atom_id res chain seq x y z
N MET A 1 -32.28 15.16 -17.31
CA MET A 1 -31.25 15.30 -16.25
C MET A 1 -30.04 15.96 -16.89
N LEU A 2 -29.48 17.01 -16.28
CA LEU A 2 -28.21 17.58 -16.73
C LEU A 2 -27.06 16.68 -16.25
N SER A 3 -26.01 16.56 -17.08
CA SER A 3 -24.78 15.84 -16.74
C SER A 3 -24.17 16.38 -15.43
N ARG A 4 -23.62 15.50 -14.57
CA ARG A 4 -22.85 15.93 -13.39
C ARG A 4 -21.57 16.61 -13.87
N LYS A 5 -21.40 17.88 -13.51
CA LYS A 5 -20.21 18.67 -13.84
C LYS A 5 -19.31 18.81 -12.61
N LYS A 6 -18.00 18.68 -12.77
CA LYS A 6 -17.03 19.15 -11.76
C LYS A 6 -16.71 20.61 -12.06
N LEU A 7 -16.61 21.44 -11.02
CA LEU A 7 -16.32 22.86 -11.14
C LEU A 7 -15.01 23.16 -10.42
N PHE A 8 -14.11 23.89 -11.06
CA PHE A 8 -12.83 24.30 -10.52
C PHE A 8 -12.82 25.82 -10.38
N PHE A 9 -12.47 26.29 -9.18
CA PHE A 9 -12.32 27.71 -8.88
C PHE A 9 -10.83 28.05 -8.78
N PHE A 10 -10.38 28.96 -9.63
CA PHE A 10 -9.05 29.55 -9.58
C PHE A 10 -9.15 31.00 -9.11
N ALA A 11 -8.00 31.62 -8.84
CA ALA A 11 -7.97 33.02 -8.43
C ALA A 11 -8.54 33.97 -9.50
N ASP A 12 -8.52 33.57 -10.78
CA ASP A 12 -8.86 34.41 -11.93
C ASP A 12 -9.92 33.82 -12.87
N ARG A 13 -10.40 32.59 -12.64
CA ARG A 13 -11.29 31.89 -13.59
C ARG A 13 -12.08 30.74 -12.97
N ILE A 14 -13.09 30.28 -13.70
CA ILE A 14 -13.89 29.09 -13.39
C ILE A 14 -13.81 28.11 -14.57
N ALA A 15 -13.37 26.89 -14.30
CA ALA A 15 -13.41 25.80 -15.27
C ALA A 15 -14.48 24.78 -14.88
N TRP A 16 -15.07 24.10 -15.86
CA TRP A 16 -15.96 22.98 -15.64
C TRP A 16 -15.73 21.84 -16.62
N GLU A 17 -15.84 20.63 -16.10
CA GLU A 17 -15.73 19.41 -16.90
C GLU A 17 -16.91 18.47 -16.66
N CYS A 18 -17.22 17.67 -17.66
CA CYS A 18 -18.06 16.50 -17.56
C CYS A 18 -17.47 15.39 -18.44
N ASN A 19 -18.05 14.18 -18.40
CA ASN A 19 -17.56 13.03 -19.15
C ASN A 19 -17.47 13.21 -20.69
N THR A 20 -17.94 14.33 -21.24
CA THR A 20 -17.93 14.60 -22.68
C THR A 20 -17.26 15.92 -23.07
N ILE A 21 -17.13 16.87 -22.15
CA ILE A 21 -16.69 18.25 -22.46
C ILE A 21 -15.98 18.84 -21.24
N GLU A 22 -14.84 19.45 -21.49
CA GLU A 22 -14.17 20.42 -20.63
C GLU A 22 -14.31 21.82 -21.22
N SER A 23 -14.57 22.83 -20.39
CA SER A 23 -14.74 24.22 -20.82
C SER A 23 -14.47 25.18 -19.65
N SER A 24 -14.32 26.46 -19.94
CA SER A 24 -14.07 27.49 -18.93
C SER A 24 -14.86 28.76 -19.27
N ASP A 25 -14.97 29.66 -18.30
CA ASP A 25 -15.59 30.98 -18.44
C ASP A 25 -14.80 31.92 -19.37
N VAL A 26 -13.62 31.50 -19.84
CA VAL A 26 -12.81 32.22 -20.83
C VAL A 26 -13.01 31.60 -22.21
N ILE A 27 -13.75 32.33 -23.05
CA ILE A 27 -14.04 31.93 -24.43
C ILE A 27 -12.79 32.21 -25.28
N ASN A 28 -12.08 31.15 -25.70
CA ASN A 28 -11.03 31.07 -26.76
C ASN A 28 -9.60 30.68 -26.36
N ASP A 29 -9.23 30.58 -25.07
CA ASP A 29 -7.83 30.30 -24.69
C ASP A 29 -7.54 28.86 -24.24
N GLY A 30 -8.52 27.95 -24.33
CA GLY A 30 -8.37 26.59 -23.82
C GLY A 30 -8.02 26.56 -22.32
N ILE A 31 -7.64 25.38 -21.83
CA ILE A 31 -7.26 25.20 -20.43
C ILE A 31 -5.78 25.61 -20.26
N SER A 32 -5.47 26.41 -19.24
CA SER A 32 -4.09 26.84 -18.93
C SER A 32 -3.14 25.63 -18.80
N PRO A 33 -1.90 25.69 -19.33
CA PRO A 33 -0.87 24.64 -19.16
C PRO A 33 -0.56 24.29 -17.69
N ALA A 34 -0.95 25.15 -16.74
CA ALA A 34 -0.88 24.86 -15.32
C ALA A 34 -1.79 23.69 -14.88
N HIS A 35 -2.89 23.41 -15.60
CA HIS A 35 -3.73 22.22 -15.40
C HIS A 35 -3.04 20.93 -15.87
N VAL A 36 -2.16 21.02 -16.89
CA VAL A 36 -1.50 19.84 -17.48
C VAL A 36 -0.24 19.47 -16.70
N SER A 37 0.44 20.44 -16.07
CA SER A 37 1.83 20.26 -15.62
C SER A 37 2.07 20.16 -14.10
N ARG A 38 1.11 20.49 -13.21
CA ARG A 38 1.39 20.53 -11.76
C ARG A 38 0.43 19.81 -10.83
N ASN A 39 -0.57 19.15 -11.37
CA ASN A 39 -1.39 18.11 -10.74
C ASN A 39 -2.28 17.65 -11.88
N PRO A 40 -2.11 16.45 -12.46
CA PRO A 40 -3.09 16.02 -13.43
C PRO A 40 -4.47 16.08 -12.76
N PRO A 41 -5.50 16.59 -13.44
CA PRO A 41 -6.87 16.37 -13.02
C PRO A 41 -7.05 14.86 -12.79
N ILE A 42 -8.10 14.49 -12.07
CA ILE A 42 -8.53 13.09 -11.98
C ILE A 42 -9.06 12.71 -13.39
N ASP A 43 -8.12 12.51 -14.32
CA ASP A 43 -8.28 12.30 -15.76
C ASP A 43 -7.56 11.01 -16.19
N TYR A 44 -7.60 10.01 -15.32
CA TYR A 44 -7.58 8.63 -15.78
C TYR A 44 -9.00 8.13 -16.10
N VAL A 45 -9.86 9.00 -16.63
CA VAL A 45 -10.92 8.51 -17.52
C VAL A 45 -10.29 8.43 -18.90
N THR A 46 -9.57 7.34 -19.12
CA THR A 46 -9.08 6.96 -20.44
C THR A 46 -10.18 7.14 -21.47
N ASP A 47 -9.86 7.90 -22.51
CA ASP A 47 -10.47 7.91 -23.83
C ASP A 47 -11.38 6.69 -24.09
N THR A 48 -12.70 6.91 -24.01
CA THR A 48 -13.74 5.90 -24.26
C THR A 48 -13.76 5.37 -25.70
N THR A 49 -12.83 5.80 -26.57
CA THR A 49 -12.71 5.24 -27.93
C THR A 49 -11.87 3.96 -28.00
N CYS A 50 -11.07 3.65 -26.97
CA CYS A 50 -10.48 2.33 -26.83
C CYS A 50 -11.32 1.54 -25.83
N LYS A 51 -11.96 0.44 -26.27
CA LYS A 51 -12.57 -0.54 -25.38
C LYS A 51 -11.46 -1.25 -24.61
N VAL A 52 -10.83 -0.57 -23.65
CA VAL A 52 -9.99 -1.21 -22.66
C VAL A 52 -10.93 -2.08 -21.85
N TYR A 53 -10.77 -3.40 -21.96
CA TYR A 53 -11.48 -4.35 -21.10
C TYR A 53 -11.07 -4.02 -19.65
N ARG A 54 -11.97 -3.36 -18.91
CA ARG A 54 -11.77 -3.09 -17.48
C ARG A 54 -11.81 -4.42 -16.75
N THR A 55 -10.64 -4.91 -16.33
CA THR A 55 -10.51 -6.07 -15.45
C THR A 55 -10.65 -5.62 -14.00
N LYS A 56 -11.03 -6.53 -13.10
CA LYS A 56 -11.06 -6.22 -11.66
C LYS A 56 -9.68 -5.77 -11.14
N ASP A 57 -8.60 -6.30 -11.69
CA ASP A 57 -7.23 -5.88 -11.36
C ASP A 57 -6.96 -4.43 -11.78
N SER A 58 -7.37 -4.04 -13.00
CA SER A 58 -7.23 -2.65 -13.47
C SER A 58 -8.04 -1.67 -12.62
N GLU A 59 -9.24 -2.07 -12.18
CA GLU A 59 -10.09 -1.27 -11.29
C GLU A 59 -9.50 -1.21 -9.87
N HIS A 60 -8.93 -2.29 -9.35
CA HIS A 60 -8.22 -2.27 -8.08
C HIS A 60 -7.00 -1.34 -8.15
N ARG A 61 -6.23 -1.39 -9.24
CA ARG A 61 -5.09 -0.48 -9.47
C ARG A 61 -5.55 0.98 -9.53
N SER A 62 -6.68 1.28 -10.17
CA SER A 62 -7.29 2.61 -10.14
C SER A 62 -7.64 3.06 -8.72
N TRP A 63 -8.19 2.16 -7.90
CA TRP A 63 -8.48 2.43 -6.49
C TRP A 63 -7.20 2.72 -5.69
N THR A 64 -6.13 1.92 -5.84
CA THR A 64 -4.87 2.16 -5.13
C THR A 64 -4.25 3.50 -5.50
N PHE A 65 -4.30 3.92 -6.77
CA PHE A 65 -3.90 5.29 -7.16
C PHE A 65 -4.76 6.35 -6.50
N THR A 66 -6.09 6.19 -6.52
CA THR A 66 -7.01 7.12 -5.86
C THR A 66 -6.67 7.30 -4.38
N VAL A 67 -6.40 6.19 -3.68
CA VAL A 67 -5.98 6.20 -2.28
C VAL A 67 -4.64 6.92 -2.09
N GLN A 68 -3.64 6.66 -2.94
CA GLN A 68 -2.34 7.35 -2.86
C GLN A 68 -2.50 8.87 -2.99
N TRP A 69 -3.22 9.33 -4.02
CA TRP A 69 -3.52 10.76 -4.21
C TRP A 69 -4.31 11.36 -3.05
N TYR A 70 -5.25 10.60 -2.50
CA TYR A 70 -6.02 11.02 -1.35
C TYR A 70 -5.17 11.16 -0.09
N MET A 71 -4.22 10.25 0.13
CA MET A 71 -3.33 10.23 1.28
C MET A 71 -2.27 11.32 1.26
N MET A 72 -1.94 11.86 0.08
CA MET A 72 -1.13 13.08 -0.06
C MET A 72 -1.85 14.36 0.42
N ARG A 73 -3.17 14.31 0.64
CA ARG A 73 -3.97 15.49 1.01
C ARG A 73 -4.15 15.56 2.53
N LYS A 74 -4.11 16.79 3.04
CA LYS A 74 -4.45 17.11 4.43
C LYS A 74 -5.94 17.36 4.57
N LEU A 75 -6.61 16.58 5.43
CA LEU A 75 -8.00 16.83 5.78
C LEU A 75 -8.11 17.84 6.91
N THR A 76 -9.06 18.76 6.81
CA THR A 76 -9.43 19.65 7.93
C THR A 76 -10.03 18.86 9.10
N LYS A 77 -10.70 17.74 8.83
CA LYS A 77 -11.29 16.85 9.84
C LYS A 77 -10.68 15.44 9.72
N PRO A 78 -9.64 15.12 10.51
CA PRO A 78 -8.93 13.84 10.39
C PRO A 78 -9.85 12.60 10.53
N HIS A 79 -10.88 12.66 11.38
CA HIS A 79 -11.82 11.54 11.58
C HIS A 79 -12.76 11.26 10.40
N ASP A 80 -12.83 12.15 9.42
CA ASP A 80 -13.69 11.97 8.24
C ASP A 80 -12.97 11.26 7.07
N LYS A 81 -11.78 10.68 7.30
CA LYS A 81 -10.95 10.01 6.28
C LYS A 81 -11.73 9.01 5.41
N LEU A 82 -12.42 8.05 6.02
CA LEU A 82 -13.22 7.09 5.26
C LEU A 82 -14.49 7.73 4.67
N ARG A 83 -15.15 8.61 5.43
CA ARG A 83 -16.39 9.28 4.98
C ARG A 83 -16.18 10.14 3.74
N ALA A 84 -15.07 10.86 3.67
CA ALA A 84 -14.76 11.79 2.60
C ALA A 84 -14.42 11.09 1.27
N ILE A 85 -13.84 9.88 1.31
CA ILE A 85 -13.61 9.07 0.11
C ILE A 85 -14.81 8.17 -0.24
N GLY A 86 -15.77 8.00 0.67
CA GLY A 86 -16.82 6.98 0.56
C GLY A 86 -17.69 7.08 -0.71
N GLY A 87 -17.83 8.28 -1.29
CA GLY A 87 -18.53 8.44 -2.58
C GLY A 87 -17.79 7.79 -3.76
N LEU A 88 -16.45 7.82 -3.76
CA LEU A 88 -15.63 7.12 -4.75
C LEU A 88 -15.64 5.62 -4.49
N ALA A 89 -15.67 5.20 -3.22
CA ALA A 89 -15.83 3.78 -2.89
C ALA A 89 -17.17 3.23 -3.39
N ASP A 90 -18.29 3.94 -3.21
CA ASP A 90 -19.60 3.52 -3.76
C ASP A 90 -19.58 3.38 -5.29
N TYR A 91 -18.89 4.28 -5.97
CA TYR A 91 -18.71 4.19 -7.41
C TYR A 91 -17.88 2.95 -7.80
N GLN A 92 -16.74 2.75 -7.13
CA GLN A 92 -15.80 1.67 -7.42
C GLN A 92 -16.37 0.27 -7.09
N GLN A 93 -17.18 0.16 -6.03
CA GLN A 93 -17.82 -1.10 -5.65
C GLN A 93 -18.68 -1.68 -6.79
N LYS A 94 -19.32 -0.82 -7.58
CA LYS A 94 -20.15 -1.25 -8.72
C LYS A 94 -19.31 -1.84 -9.86
N ALA A 95 -18.07 -1.37 -10.03
CA ALA A 95 -17.15 -1.89 -11.04
C ALA A 95 -16.43 -3.16 -10.58
N LEU A 96 -16.04 -3.22 -9.30
CA LEU A 96 -15.34 -4.37 -8.72
C LEU A 96 -16.28 -5.52 -8.36
N GLU A 97 -17.55 -5.22 -8.10
CA GLU A 97 -18.52 -6.14 -7.51
C GLU A 97 -17.96 -6.83 -6.25
N ASP A 98 -17.36 -6.02 -5.37
CA ASP A 98 -16.63 -6.49 -4.19
C ASP A 98 -17.08 -5.78 -2.91
N GLN A 99 -16.83 -6.40 -1.76
CA GLN A 99 -17.14 -5.84 -0.45
C GLN A 99 -16.08 -4.83 -0.04
N TYR A 100 -16.51 -3.60 0.25
CA TYR A 100 -15.66 -2.56 0.83
C TYR A 100 -15.44 -2.79 2.33
N LEU A 101 -14.18 -2.74 2.77
CA LEU A 101 -13.76 -2.96 4.14
C LEU A 101 -12.78 -1.86 4.55
N ALA A 102 -13.30 -0.78 5.13
CA ALA A 102 -12.54 0.35 5.69
C ALA A 102 -11.34 0.79 4.81
N GLY A 103 -11.53 0.94 3.51
CA GLY A 103 -10.49 1.39 2.58
C GLY A 103 -9.90 0.30 1.68
N LEU A 104 -10.15 -0.97 1.97
CA LEU A 104 -9.73 -2.12 1.17
C LEU A 104 -10.92 -2.82 0.52
N TRP A 105 -10.64 -3.66 -0.48
CA TRP A 105 -11.62 -4.52 -1.17
C TRP A 105 -11.37 -5.97 -0.79
N ARG A 106 -12.41 -6.73 -0.43
CA ARG A 106 -12.26 -8.09 0.14
C ARG A 106 -11.42 -9.01 -0.74
N MET A 107 -11.67 -9.06 -2.05
CA MET A 107 -10.90 -9.91 -2.98
C MET A 107 -9.43 -9.49 -3.07
N PHE A 108 -9.15 -8.21 -2.86
CA PHE A 108 -7.83 -7.62 -3.00
C PHE A 108 -7.16 -7.32 -1.66
N ILE A 109 -7.62 -7.88 -0.54
CA ILE A 109 -6.98 -7.65 0.76
C ILE A 109 -5.45 -7.92 0.72
N PRO A 110 -4.94 -9.03 0.15
CA PRO A 110 -3.49 -9.27 0.10
C PRO A 110 -2.72 -8.10 -0.53
N ALA A 111 -3.06 -7.71 -1.76
CA ALA A 111 -2.43 -6.57 -2.43
C ALA A 111 -2.73 -5.24 -1.70
N GLY A 112 -3.94 -5.11 -1.14
CA GLY A 112 -4.41 -3.98 -0.36
C GLY A 112 -3.67 -3.79 0.97
N LEU A 113 -2.95 -4.81 1.46
CA LEU A 113 -2.09 -4.72 2.64
C LEU A 113 -0.66 -4.30 2.30
N LEU A 114 -0.28 -4.26 1.02
CA LEU A 114 1.08 -3.92 0.56
C LEU A 114 1.30 -2.41 0.36
N TRP A 115 0.53 -1.56 1.04
CA TRP A 115 0.88 -0.15 1.12
C TRP A 115 2.01 0.06 2.14
N ARG A 116 2.80 1.11 1.92
CA ARG A 116 3.88 1.55 2.82
C ARG A 116 3.90 3.06 2.95
N ARG A 117 4.45 3.55 4.06
CA ARG A 117 4.75 4.97 4.25
C ARG A 117 5.84 5.45 3.30
N VAL A 118 5.67 6.68 2.81
CA VAL A 118 6.77 7.45 2.23
C VAL A 118 7.33 8.34 3.32
N VAL A 119 8.58 8.08 3.75
CA VAL A 119 9.24 8.81 4.83
C VAL A 119 10.44 9.58 4.28
N ARG A 120 10.58 10.83 4.74
CA ARG A 120 11.76 11.68 4.48
C ARG A 120 12.30 12.19 5.83
N LEU A 121 13.19 11.41 6.45
CA LEU A 121 13.83 11.65 7.74
C LEU A 121 14.79 12.86 7.74
N GLN A 122 15.23 13.36 6.57
CA GLN A 122 16.32 14.35 6.49
C GLN A 122 15.93 15.78 6.01
N GLN A 123 14.66 16.13 5.82
CA GLN A 123 14.31 17.50 5.41
C GLN A 123 13.75 18.33 6.57
N GLY A 124 14.52 19.36 6.94
CA GLY A 124 14.27 20.29 8.05
C GLY A 124 13.10 21.27 7.85
N ASP A 125 12.26 21.07 6.85
CA ASP A 125 11.13 21.95 6.55
C ASP A 125 9.81 21.26 6.92
N GLY A 126 9.57 21.13 8.23
CA GLY A 126 8.27 21.13 8.90
C GLY A 126 7.18 20.10 8.55
N ASP A 127 7.26 19.30 7.48
CA ASP A 127 6.05 18.61 6.99
C ASP A 127 6.23 17.28 6.22
N SER A 128 7.40 16.63 6.26
CA SER A 128 7.63 15.33 5.57
C SER A 128 8.13 14.18 6.46
N GLY A 129 7.94 14.31 7.77
CA GLY A 129 8.25 13.26 8.75
C GLY A 129 7.15 12.19 8.88
N LEU A 130 7.49 11.07 9.52
CA LEU A 130 6.48 10.18 10.12
C LEU A 130 5.59 11.01 11.05
N GLN A 131 4.28 10.77 10.99
CA GLN A 131 3.31 11.45 11.86
C GLN A 131 2.83 10.47 12.93
N ASP A 132 2.31 10.98 14.04
CA ASP A 132 1.58 10.16 15.00
C ASP A 132 0.27 9.64 14.38
N ARG A 133 -0.22 8.53 14.94
CA ARG A 133 -1.59 8.08 14.68
C ARG A 133 -2.58 9.17 15.16
N PRO A 134 -3.73 9.32 14.48
CA PRO A 134 -4.76 10.28 14.89
C PRO A 134 -5.20 10.00 16.33
N ILE A 135 -5.54 11.08 17.06
CA ILE A 135 -6.07 10.97 18.41
C ILE A 135 -7.41 10.24 18.37
N GLY A 136 -7.50 9.07 19.00
CA GLY A 136 -8.71 8.25 19.06
C GLY A 136 -8.91 7.34 17.85
N TYR A 137 -9.81 6.37 18.00
CA TYR A 137 -10.06 5.36 16.98
C TYR A 137 -10.70 5.98 15.72
N ARG A 138 -10.15 5.63 14.54
CA ARG A 138 -10.67 6.05 13.23
C ARG A 138 -10.90 4.90 12.27
N ALA A 139 -9.96 3.96 12.23
CA ALA A 139 -10.00 2.78 11.39
C ALA A 139 -9.13 1.66 12.01
N PRO A 140 -9.34 0.39 11.63
CA PRO A 140 -8.50 -0.73 12.03
C PRO A 140 -7.05 -0.53 11.59
N SER A 141 -6.06 -1.10 12.30
CA SER A 141 -4.64 -0.79 12.04
C SER A 141 -4.17 -1.17 10.63
N TRP A 142 -4.80 -2.18 10.02
CA TRP A 142 -4.53 -2.64 8.66
C TRP A 142 -5.06 -1.71 7.57
N SER A 143 -5.93 -0.76 7.91
CA SER A 143 -6.44 0.24 6.99
C SER A 143 -5.44 1.37 6.81
N TRP A 144 -5.19 1.78 5.57
CA TRP A 144 -4.44 3.02 5.28
C TRP A 144 -5.08 4.25 5.93
N ALA A 145 -6.39 4.20 6.23
CA ALA A 145 -7.09 5.26 6.92
C ALA A 145 -6.78 5.29 8.43
N ALA A 146 -5.95 4.41 8.97
CA ALA A 146 -5.53 4.48 10.37
C ALA A 146 -4.43 5.52 10.62
N ILE A 147 -3.78 6.05 9.59
CA ILE A 147 -2.62 6.94 9.69
C ILE A 147 -2.73 8.20 8.84
N GLU A 148 -1.78 9.13 8.97
CA GLU A 148 -1.72 10.36 8.19
C GLU A 148 -0.47 10.47 7.33
N GLY A 149 -0.59 11.09 6.16
CA GLY A 149 0.47 11.39 5.19
C GLY A 149 0.53 10.42 4.00
N GLU A 150 1.53 10.61 3.14
CA GLU A 150 1.65 9.86 1.89
C GLU A 150 1.94 8.36 2.10
N ILE A 151 1.26 7.52 1.30
CA ILE A 151 1.56 6.10 1.16
C ILE A 151 1.80 5.77 -0.31
N LYS A 152 2.51 4.67 -0.56
CA LYS A 152 2.63 4.03 -1.87
C LYS A 152 2.21 2.57 -1.77
N TYR A 153 1.60 2.05 -2.82
CA TYR A 153 1.49 0.60 -2.99
C TYR A 153 2.72 0.11 -3.74
N THR A 154 3.17 -1.11 -3.45
CA THR A 154 4.17 -1.77 -4.30
C THR A 154 3.53 -2.01 -5.67
N ASP A 155 4.15 -1.52 -6.74
CA ASP A 155 3.76 -1.87 -8.10
C ASP A 155 4.09 -3.35 -8.28
N LEU A 156 3.10 -4.23 -8.06
CA LEU A 156 3.21 -5.63 -8.43
C LEU A 156 3.33 -5.65 -9.95
N ALA A 157 4.56 -5.81 -10.44
CA ALA A 157 4.82 -5.85 -11.85
C ALA A 157 4.08 -7.06 -12.42
N GLU A 158 3.06 -6.79 -13.23
CA GLU A 158 2.56 -7.79 -14.16
C GLU A 158 3.69 -8.07 -15.17
N GLU A 159 3.88 -9.35 -15.48
CA GLU A 159 4.67 -9.85 -16.63
C GLU A 159 6.18 -10.00 -16.42
N GLY A 160 6.55 -10.88 -15.49
CA GLY A 160 7.86 -11.50 -15.49
C GLY A 160 7.83 -12.73 -14.60
N GLY A 161 7.43 -13.89 -15.15
CA GLY A 161 7.31 -15.12 -14.37
C GLY A 161 8.51 -15.36 -13.43
N SER A 162 8.20 -15.86 -12.23
CA SER A 162 9.13 -16.19 -11.15
C SER A 162 10.50 -16.75 -11.65
N VAL A 163 11.56 -15.95 -11.49
CA VAL A 163 12.94 -16.29 -11.90
C VAL A 163 13.40 -17.56 -11.18
N GLU A 164 12.97 -17.78 -9.94
CA GLU A 164 13.31 -18.96 -9.17
C GLU A 164 12.68 -20.25 -9.73
N CYS A 165 11.45 -20.22 -10.24
CA CYS A 165 10.86 -21.37 -10.92
C CYS A 165 11.50 -21.60 -12.30
N ALA A 166 11.62 -20.55 -13.10
CA ALA A 166 12.06 -20.66 -14.49
C ALA A 166 13.56 -20.96 -14.64
N VAL A 167 14.40 -20.44 -13.73
CA VAL A 167 15.87 -20.49 -13.86
C VAL A 167 16.52 -21.42 -12.83
N LEU A 168 15.95 -21.54 -11.63
CA LEU A 168 16.54 -22.33 -10.55
C LEU A 168 15.83 -23.68 -10.33
N GLY A 169 14.71 -23.93 -11.03
CA GLY A 169 13.98 -25.19 -10.97
C GLY A 169 13.28 -25.43 -9.64
N HIS A 170 12.99 -24.37 -8.88
CA HIS A 170 12.25 -24.51 -7.63
C HIS A 170 10.81 -24.98 -7.89
N PRO A 171 10.27 -25.89 -7.08
CA PRO A 171 8.94 -26.48 -7.31
C PRO A 171 7.79 -25.50 -7.11
N ARG A 172 8.03 -24.36 -6.44
CA ARG A 172 7.06 -23.27 -6.22
C ARG A 172 7.78 -21.92 -6.20
N SER A 173 7.10 -20.88 -6.68
CA SER A 173 7.57 -19.49 -6.58
C SER A 173 7.47 -18.98 -5.15
N ILE A 174 8.23 -17.94 -4.82
CA ILE A 174 8.13 -17.28 -3.50
C ILE A 174 6.72 -16.74 -3.31
N GLU A 175 6.16 -16.09 -4.33
CA GLU A 175 4.76 -15.64 -4.39
C GLU A 175 3.78 -16.76 -3.98
N SER A 176 3.93 -17.96 -4.54
CA SER A 176 3.06 -19.09 -4.19
C SER A 176 3.26 -19.58 -2.76
N ILE A 177 4.47 -19.48 -2.20
CA ILE A 177 4.77 -19.87 -0.82
C ILE A 177 4.20 -18.83 0.16
N MET A 178 4.35 -17.55 -0.17
CA MET A 178 3.99 -16.41 0.68
C MET A 178 2.52 -15.99 0.51
N LYS A 179 1.77 -16.65 -0.37
CA LYS A 179 0.34 -16.40 -0.58
C LYS A 179 -0.42 -16.32 0.74
N LEU A 180 -1.10 -15.20 0.94
CA LEU A 180 -1.97 -14.94 2.07
C LEU A 180 -3.42 -15.35 1.76
N ASP A 181 -3.94 -16.35 2.45
CA ASP A 181 -5.32 -16.80 2.28
C ASP A 181 -6.25 -16.11 3.30
N ILE A 182 -7.21 -15.33 2.82
CA ILE A 182 -8.18 -14.64 3.68
C ILE A 182 -9.23 -15.63 4.15
N VAL A 183 -9.28 -15.86 5.47
CA VAL A 183 -10.26 -16.74 6.13
C VAL A 183 -11.54 -15.97 6.40
N ASP A 184 -11.43 -14.76 6.95
CA ASP A 184 -12.55 -13.87 7.18
C ASP A 184 -12.09 -12.41 7.28
N ALA A 185 -12.98 -11.46 7.06
CA ALA A 185 -12.72 -10.04 7.26
C ALA A 185 -14.04 -9.30 7.44
N ALA A 186 -14.09 -8.38 8.39
CA ALA A 186 -15.28 -7.60 8.67
C ALA A 186 -14.95 -6.23 9.26
N VAL A 187 -15.90 -5.31 9.18
CA VAL A 187 -15.85 -4.00 9.81
C VAL A 187 -17.15 -3.72 10.56
N THR A 188 -17.06 -3.04 11.70
CA THR A 188 -18.20 -2.54 12.45
C THR A 188 -18.47 -1.11 12.01
N LEU A 189 -19.53 -0.88 11.25
CA LEU A 189 -19.88 0.46 10.76
C LEU A 189 -20.26 1.39 11.91
N ALA A 190 -19.81 2.64 11.87
CA ALA A 190 -20.29 3.67 12.79
C ALA A 190 -21.76 4.07 12.51
N SER A 191 -22.25 3.78 11.31
CA SER A 191 -23.65 3.99 10.92
C SER A 191 -24.04 2.92 9.89
N PRO A 192 -25.05 2.07 10.16
CA PRO A 192 -25.43 0.98 9.25
C PRO A 192 -25.78 1.43 7.82
N ASN A 193 -26.36 2.63 7.69
CA ASN A 193 -26.77 3.19 6.40
C ASN A 193 -25.64 3.89 5.63
N LYS A 194 -24.40 3.84 6.14
CA LYS A 194 -23.21 4.45 5.52
C LYS A 194 -22.09 3.40 5.39
N PRO A 195 -22.23 2.41 4.49
CA PRO A 195 -21.30 1.28 4.37
C PRO A 195 -19.87 1.68 3.96
N PHE A 196 -19.72 2.84 3.32
CA PHE A 196 -18.43 3.43 2.92
C PHE A 196 -17.94 4.51 3.90
N GLY A 197 -18.58 4.63 5.06
CA GLY A 197 -18.32 5.68 6.03
C GLY A 197 -17.30 5.28 7.10
N GLY A 198 -17.34 6.01 8.22
CA GLY A 198 -16.52 5.68 9.38
C GLY A 198 -16.89 4.35 10.00
N VAL A 199 -15.91 3.73 10.66
CA VAL A 199 -16.04 2.45 11.35
C VAL A 199 -15.68 2.61 12.83
N THR A 200 -16.11 1.68 13.66
CA THR A 200 -15.81 1.60 15.11
C THR A 200 -14.99 0.36 15.47
N GLY A 201 -14.75 -0.52 14.50
CA GLY A 201 -13.97 -1.73 14.66
C GLY A 201 -13.80 -2.43 13.31
N GLY A 202 -12.90 -3.40 13.27
CA GLY A 202 -12.75 -4.29 12.12
C GLY A 202 -11.61 -5.26 12.33
N PHE A 203 -11.60 -6.34 11.55
CA PHE A 203 -10.53 -7.32 11.58
C PHE A 203 -10.32 -7.94 10.20
N ILE A 204 -9.09 -8.41 9.99
CA ILE A 204 -8.73 -9.35 8.92
C ILE A 204 -8.21 -10.60 9.58
N LYS A 205 -8.84 -11.73 9.29
CA LYS A 205 -8.42 -13.06 9.69
C LYS A 205 -7.86 -13.77 8.45
N ALA A 206 -6.60 -14.17 8.51
CA ALA A 206 -5.91 -14.77 7.39
C ALA A 206 -5.02 -15.95 7.83
N MET A 207 -4.75 -16.84 6.89
CA MET A 207 -3.78 -17.91 7.01
C MET A 207 -2.59 -17.58 6.10
N GLY A 208 -1.42 -17.36 6.69
CA GLY A 208 -0.24 -16.91 5.94
C GLY A 208 1.08 -17.37 6.56
N MET A 209 2.16 -17.14 5.84
CA MET A 209 3.51 -17.44 6.32
C MET A 209 3.98 -16.33 7.26
N MET A 210 4.31 -16.67 8.50
CA MET A 210 4.76 -15.71 9.51
C MET A 210 6.12 -16.10 10.10
N LYS A 211 7.00 -15.12 10.29
CA LYS A 211 8.30 -15.26 10.94
C LYS A 211 8.48 -14.19 12.01
N THR A 212 8.88 -14.57 13.22
CA THR A 212 9.24 -13.60 14.26
C THR A 212 10.73 -13.32 14.22
N ILE A 213 11.09 -12.04 14.18
CA ILE A 213 12.48 -11.57 14.24
C ILE A 213 12.68 -10.68 15.46
N GLN A 214 13.92 -10.53 15.90
CA GLN A 214 14.30 -9.63 16.97
C GLN A 214 15.65 -9.01 16.65
N GLY A 215 15.79 -7.70 16.84
CA GLY A 215 17.07 -7.03 16.61
C GLY A 215 17.01 -5.53 16.76
N ASN A 216 18.17 -4.91 16.54
CA ASN A 216 18.33 -3.47 16.62
C ASN A 216 18.31 -2.87 15.21
N PHE A 217 17.17 -2.29 14.88
CA PHE A 217 16.94 -1.61 13.62
C PHE A 217 17.66 -0.27 13.59
N LYS A 218 18.35 0.01 12.48
CA LYS A 218 19.09 1.27 12.29
C LYS A 218 18.46 2.09 11.16
N PRO A 219 18.33 3.42 11.32
CA PRO A 219 17.89 4.28 10.22
C PRO A 219 18.81 4.14 9.00
N THR A 220 18.21 3.99 7.82
CA THR A 220 18.90 4.03 6.53
C THR A 220 17.94 4.48 5.43
N SER A 221 18.40 4.52 4.19
CA SER A 221 17.62 4.99 3.05
C SER A 221 17.65 3.92 1.96
N HIS A 222 16.46 3.55 1.49
CA HIS A 222 16.28 2.69 0.33
C HIS A 222 16.31 3.56 -0.94
N THR A 223 17.01 3.10 -1.99
CA THR A 223 17.18 3.84 -3.25
C THR A 223 15.84 4.24 -3.87
N ASP A 224 14.88 3.32 -3.86
CA ASP A 224 13.59 3.52 -4.53
C ASP A 224 12.46 3.87 -3.56
N PHE A 225 12.61 3.57 -2.27
CA PHE A 225 11.52 3.58 -1.30
C PHE A 225 11.69 4.61 -0.18
N GLY A 226 12.78 5.39 -0.21
CA GLY A 226 13.04 6.47 0.73
C GLY A 226 13.53 5.95 2.09
N ASP A 227 13.34 6.76 3.12
CA ASP A 227 13.91 6.48 4.43
C ASP A 227 13.14 5.39 5.19
N MET A 228 13.90 4.59 5.93
CA MET A 228 13.41 3.36 6.55
C MET A 228 14.38 2.87 7.63
N PHE A 229 14.10 1.71 8.21
CA PHE A 229 14.95 1.09 9.22
C PHE A 229 15.38 -0.32 8.79
N ARG A 230 16.68 -0.61 8.88
CA ARG A 230 17.25 -1.91 8.49
C ARG A 230 17.76 -2.70 9.69
N LEU A 231 17.49 -4.00 9.68
CA LEU A 231 18.12 -5.00 10.51
C LEU A 231 18.99 -5.92 9.65
N ASP A 232 20.31 -5.80 9.79
CA ASP A 232 21.25 -6.73 9.15
C ASP A 232 21.30 -8.06 9.91
N LEU A 233 20.94 -9.16 9.24
CA LEU A 233 20.93 -10.50 9.83
C LEU A 233 22.24 -11.28 9.59
N SER A 234 23.15 -10.72 8.80
CA SER A 234 24.43 -11.34 8.48
C SER A 234 25.56 -10.33 8.53
N THR A 235 26.76 -10.79 8.88
CA THR A 235 27.97 -9.94 8.99
C THR A 235 28.54 -9.52 7.63
N SER A 236 28.13 -10.17 6.54
CA SER A 236 28.51 -9.76 5.18
C SER A 236 27.41 -8.88 4.58
N PRO A 237 27.69 -7.59 4.30
CA PRO A 237 26.71 -6.72 3.67
C PRO A 237 26.27 -7.35 2.33
N LYS A 238 24.95 -7.37 2.09
CA LYS A 238 24.24 -7.97 0.93
C LYS A 238 23.81 -9.44 1.04
N ARG A 239 24.04 -10.17 2.14
CA ARG A 239 23.57 -11.58 2.22
C ARG A 239 22.16 -11.73 2.79
N SER A 240 21.79 -10.95 3.79
CA SER A 240 20.50 -11.06 4.47
C SER A 240 20.20 -9.84 5.32
N PHE A 241 19.07 -9.17 5.08
CA PHE A 241 18.60 -8.04 5.89
C PHE A 241 17.08 -7.88 5.81
N VAL A 242 16.50 -7.29 6.84
CA VAL A 242 15.08 -6.93 6.89
C VAL A 242 14.95 -5.42 6.91
N ASP A 243 14.20 -4.93 5.95
CA ASP A 243 13.86 -3.55 5.76
C ASP A 243 12.47 -3.27 6.29
N PHE A 244 12.32 -2.24 7.12
CA PHE A 244 11.09 -1.90 7.83
C PHE A 244 10.71 -0.42 7.63
N TRP A 245 9.51 -0.20 7.12
CA TRP A 245 8.88 1.12 6.99
C TRP A 245 7.73 1.22 8.01
N PRO A 246 7.95 1.89 9.17
CA PRO A 246 6.91 2.06 10.18
C PRO A 246 5.78 2.94 9.67
N ASP A 247 4.55 2.70 10.15
CA ASP A 247 3.36 3.43 9.74
C ASP A 247 3.24 4.81 10.41
N SER A 248 3.79 4.96 11.61
CA SER A 248 3.74 6.18 12.42
C SER A 248 4.95 6.32 13.36
N ILE A 249 5.06 7.45 14.06
CA ILE A 249 6.10 7.68 15.09
C ILE A 249 5.99 6.64 16.21
N THR A 250 4.77 6.26 16.61
CA THR A 250 4.56 5.25 17.66
C THR A 250 4.96 3.85 17.21
N ASP A 251 5.14 3.63 15.90
CA ASP A 251 5.55 2.35 15.34
C ASP A 251 7.07 2.27 15.07
N LEU A 252 7.83 3.31 15.45
CA LEU A 252 9.29 3.31 15.33
C LEU A 252 9.91 2.12 16.08
N PRO A 253 10.94 1.48 15.49
CA PRO A 253 11.46 0.28 16.09
C PRO A 253 12.22 0.58 17.40
N GLN A 254 11.89 -0.16 18.45
CA GLN A 254 12.55 -0.03 19.75
C GLN A 254 13.80 -0.92 19.84
N TYR A 255 14.69 -0.63 20.79
CA TYR A 255 15.88 -1.46 21.01
C TYR A 255 15.48 -2.90 21.36
N GLY A 256 16.00 -3.86 20.60
CA GLY A 256 15.70 -5.28 20.78
C GLY A 256 14.24 -5.64 20.54
N GLN A 257 13.46 -4.83 19.82
CA GLN A 257 12.05 -5.10 19.56
C GLN A 257 11.86 -6.40 18.77
N LYS A 258 10.80 -7.13 19.13
CA LYS A 258 10.32 -8.28 18.35
C LYS A 258 9.31 -7.81 17.31
N LEU A 259 9.48 -8.23 16.06
CA LEU A 259 8.53 -7.99 14.98
C LEU A 259 8.05 -9.32 14.40
N CYS A 260 6.75 -9.41 14.14
CA CYS A 260 6.16 -10.53 13.41
C CYS A 260 6.00 -10.13 11.94
N LEU A 261 6.76 -10.79 11.06
CA LEU A 261 6.73 -10.58 9.62
C LEU A 261 5.68 -11.51 9.02
N LEU A 262 4.55 -10.96 8.57
CA LEU A 262 3.54 -11.69 7.80
C LEU A 262 3.82 -11.53 6.31
N GLY A 263 4.32 -12.58 5.67
CA GLY A 263 4.54 -12.62 4.22
C GLY A 263 3.22 -12.56 3.46
N VAL A 264 3.23 -11.79 2.37
CA VAL A 264 2.06 -11.58 1.49
C VAL A 264 2.45 -11.78 0.02
N ASP A 265 3.65 -11.35 -0.33
CA ASP A 265 4.21 -11.38 -1.68
C ASP A 265 5.69 -11.77 -1.64
N GLY A 266 6.25 -12.18 -2.77
CA GLY A 266 7.68 -12.33 -2.91
C GLY A 266 8.16 -12.66 -4.32
N GLU A 267 9.38 -12.22 -4.61
CA GLU A 267 9.96 -12.19 -5.96
C GLU A 267 11.44 -12.58 -5.92
N GLY A 268 11.94 -13.11 -7.04
CA GLY A 268 13.35 -13.37 -7.28
C GLY A 268 13.89 -12.51 -8.43
N GLU A 269 15.03 -11.85 -8.21
CA GLU A 269 15.69 -11.02 -9.21
C GLU A 269 17.10 -11.54 -9.52
N ALA A 270 17.49 -11.49 -10.80
CA ALA A 270 18.86 -11.73 -11.23
C ALA A 270 19.67 -10.43 -11.20
N GLU A 271 20.76 -10.41 -10.43
CA GLU A 271 21.73 -9.32 -10.43
C GLU A 271 22.60 -9.39 -11.69
N LYS A 272 22.49 -8.38 -12.56
CA LYS A 272 23.41 -8.21 -13.70
C LYS A 272 24.77 -7.71 -13.18
N THR A 273 25.71 -8.60 -12.92
CA THR A 273 27.11 -8.20 -12.70
C THR A 273 27.86 -8.12 -14.03
N GLY A 274 28.32 -6.92 -14.39
CA GLY A 274 29.16 -6.70 -15.56
C GLY A 274 30.38 -7.62 -15.56
N GLY A 275 30.48 -8.49 -16.57
CA GLY A 275 31.69 -9.26 -16.90
C GLY A 275 31.89 -10.62 -16.23
N SER A 276 30.98 -11.11 -15.37
CA SER A 276 31.11 -12.45 -14.76
C SER A 276 30.07 -13.43 -15.29
N MET A 277 30.49 -14.66 -15.58
CA MET A 277 29.66 -15.76 -16.12
C MET A 277 28.68 -16.36 -15.09
N ARG A 278 28.65 -15.88 -13.84
CA ARG A 278 27.73 -16.34 -12.79
C ARG A 278 26.71 -15.26 -12.45
N SER A 279 25.44 -15.52 -12.77
CA SER A 279 24.31 -14.72 -12.26
C SER A 279 24.27 -14.82 -10.73
N LYS A 280 24.29 -13.67 -10.05
CA LYS A 280 23.91 -13.61 -8.63
C LYS A 280 22.40 -13.40 -8.56
N TYR A 281 21.76 -13.97 -7.55
CA TYR A 281 20.33 -13.83 -7.34
C TYR A 281 20.07 -13.18 -5.99
N SER A 282 19.02 -12.36 -5.95
CA SER A 282 18.45 -11.83 -4.72
C SER A 282 16.97 -12.16 -4.69
N PHE A 283 16.51 -12.57 -3.52
CA PHE A 283 15.13 -12.98 -3.29
C PHE A 283 14.53 -12.13 -2.20
N TYR A 284 13.24 -11.81 -2.33
CA TYR A 284 12.55 -10.89 -1.45
C TYR A 284 11.22 -11.48 -1.00
N VAL A 285 10.88 -11.29 0.27
CA VAL A 285 9.52 -11.44 0.80
C VAL A 285 9.03 -10.07 1.23
N ARG A 286 7.84 -9.68 0.80
CA ARG A 286 7.19 -8.43 1.19
C ARG A 286 5.91 -8.72 1.95
N GLY A 287 5.57 -7.81 2.85
CA GLY A 287 4.34 -7.98 3.62
C GLY A 287 4.19 -6.99 4.77
N VAL A 288 3.47 -7.44 5.78
CA VAL A 288 3.05 -6.60 6.91
C VAL A 288 3.90 -6.91 8.13
N ALA A 289 4.49 -5.88 8.72
CA ALA A 289 5.13 -5.97 10.03
C ALA A 289 4.07 -5.79 11.11
N LEU A 290 4.01 -6.74 12.03
CA LEU A 290 2.99 -6.84 13.06
C LEU A 290 3.60 -6.85 14.47
N GLU A 291 2.90 -6.20 15.40
CA GLU A 291 3.07 -6.36 16.84
C GLU A 291 2.01 -7.34 17.36
N SER A 292 2.41 -8.23 18.28
CA SER A 292 1.49 -9.14 18.97
C SER A 292 0.86 -8.41 20.16
N LEU A 293 -0.47 -8.47 20.25
CA LEU A 293 -1.23 -7.92 21.37
C LEU A 293 -1.44 -8.98 22.47
N PRO A 294 -1.72 -8.56 23.73
CA PRO A 294 -1.92 -9.49 24.84
C PRO A 294 -3.10 -10.46 24.68
N ASP A 295 -4.09 -10.10 23.86
CA ASP A 295 -5.27 -10.91 23.55
C ASP A 295 -5.05 -11.92 22.42
N GLY A 296 -3.82 -12.01 21.90
CA GLY A 296 -3.44 -12.89 20.79
C GLY A 296 -3.76 -12.33 19.39
N ASN A 297 -4.35 -11.14 19.30
CA ASN A 297 -4.51 -10.43 18.03
C ASN A 297 -3.21 -9.72 17.64
N PHE A 298 -3.17 -9.18 16.42
CA PHE A 298 -2.04 -8.45 15.89
C PHE A 298 -2.43 -7.04 15.49
N GLN A 299 -1.53 -6.10 15.73
CA GLN A 299 -1.64 -4.74 15.22
C GLN A 299 -0.59 -4.53 14.12
N ARG A 300 -1.00 -3.89 13.02
CA ARG A 300 -0.09 -3.47 11.97
C ARG A 300 0.78 -2.32 12.45
N MET A 301 2.09 -2.51 12.34
CA MET A 301 3.14 -1.54 12.64
C MET A 301 3.74 -0.91 11.39
N GLY A 302 3.69 -1.61 10.26
CA GLY A 302 4.26 -1.11 9.03
C GLY A 302 4.36 -2.14 7.92
N PHE A 303 5.17 -1.79 6.93
CA PHE A 303 5.53 -2.63 5.80
C PHE A 303 6.96 -3.14 5.98
N PHE A 304 7.23 -4.36 5.51
CA PHE A 304 8.60 -4.88 5.46
C PHE A 304 8.96 -5.45 4.10
N GLU A 305 10.26 -5.45 3.83
CA GLU A 305 10.89 -6.26 2.80
C GLU A 305 12.01 -7.07 3.44
N TYR A 306 11.98 -8.40 3.30
CA TYR A 306 13.04 -9.28 3.75
C TYR A 306 13.81 -9.80 2.55
N ARG A 307 15.10 -9.47 2.47
CA ARG A 307 15.97 -9.91 1.39
C ARG A 307 16.92 -11.00 1.84
N HIS A 308 17.13 -11.99 0.99
CA HIS A 308 18.18 -12.99 1.14
C HIS A 308 18.80 -13.37 -0.22
N SER A 309 20.09 -13.71 -0.26
CA SER A 309 20.78 -14.15 -1.48
C SER A 309 20.58 -15.65 -1.81
N ASN A 310 19.86 -16.37 -0.96
CA ASN A 310 19.60 -17.80 -1.07
C ASN A 310 18.13 -18.04 -0.72
N PHE A 311 17.42 -18.74 -1.62
CA PHE A 311 15.99 -18.99 -1.54
C PHE A 311 15.60 -19.81 -0.29
N ASP A 312 16.27 -20.93 -0.03
CA ASP A 312 15.90 -21.81 1.09
C ASP A 312 16.07 -21.11 2.44
N GLN A 313 17.13 -20.30 2.58
CA GLN A 313 17.38 -19.49 3.77
C GLN A 313 16.41 -18.31 3.91
N LEU A 314 15.86 -17.78 2.80
CA LEU A 314 14.83 -16.74 2.84
C LEU A 314 13.55 -17.27 3.49
N ILE A 315 13.10 -18.44 3.04
CA ILE A 315 11.85 -19.04 3.49
C ILE A 315 12.00 -19.74 4.84
N ASP A 316 13.24 -20.06 5.24
CA ASP A 316 13.52 -20.68 6.53
C ASP A 316 12.97 -19.86 7.71
N GLY A 317 12.39 -20.56 8.69
CA GLY A 317 11.76 -19.96 9.87
C GLY A 317 10.38 -19.33 9.63
N PHE A 318 9.91 -19.19 8.39
CA PHE A 318 8.50 -18.87 8.16
C PHE A 318 7.62 -20.09 8.44
N GLN A 319 6.59 -19.89 9.24
CA GLN A 319 5.62 -20.93 9.58
C GLN A 319 4.22 -20.48 9.19
N ARG A 320 3.43 -21.38 8.61
CA ARG A 320 2.05 -21.10 8.26
C ARG A 320 1.22 -20.98 9.54
N ARG A 321 0.61 -19.81 9.76
CA ARG A 321 -0.15 -19.49 10.97
C ARG A 321 -1.43 -18.74 10.63
N GLU A 322 -2.44 -18.96 11.47
CA GLU A 322 -3.61 -18.11 11.50
C GLU A 322 -3.28 -16.81 12.22
N VAL A 323 -3.63 -15.68 11.61
CA VAL A 323 -3.41 -14.34 12.14
C VAL A 323 -4.71 -13.57 12.11
N LYS A 324 -4.97 -12.78 13.15
CA LYS A 324 -6.08 -11.85 13.22
C LYS A 324 -5.55 -10.44 13.46
N ILE A 325 -5.60 -9.61 12.43
CA ILE A 325 -5.14 -8.22 12.46
C ILE A 325 -6.34 -7.33 12.79
N VAL A 326 -6.20 -6.46 13.78
CA VAL A 326 -7.26 -5.54 14.29
C VAL A 326 -6.89 -4.08 14.12
#